data_AF-A0AAD9GJD2-F1
#
_entry.id   AF-A0AAD9GJD2-F1
#
_cell.length_a   1.000
_cell.length_b   1.000
_cell.length_c   1.000
_cell.angle_alpha   90.00
_cell.angle_beta   90.00
_cell.angle_gamma   90.00
#
_symmetry.space_group_name_H-M   'P 1'
#
loop_
_entity.id
_entity.type
_entity.pdbx_description
1 polymer ?
#
loop_
_entity_poly.entity_id
_entity_poly.type
_entity_poly.pdbx_seq_one_letter_code
_entity_poly.pdbx_strand_id
1 'polypeptide(L)'
;MHAAIRACLEDAGVTGLVDKLTASPTAEVQVDAGDNQSTPCHYWGGKFRRVQSDFALPDCSVRQMWMLWVCGNKSKQIPPHRQLDGRDMPSRKLKKAAESASLYYDQDRESCCVKELTRNDSQNVDEAMQVFVVYAESVDIDKEQNTRESADADT
;
A
#
# COMPACT_ATOMS: atom_id res chain seq x y z
N MET A 1 10.58 36.01 16.89
CA MET A 1 9.79 34.99 16.17
C MET A 1 9.53 33.73 17.02
N HIS A 2 10.51 33.22 17.78
CA HIS A 2 10.31 32.04 18.66
C HIS A 2 9.35 32.24 19.84
N ALA A 3 9.18 33.46 20.36
CA ALA A 3 8.32 33.70 21.54
C ALA A 3 6.83 33.57 21.23
N ALA A 4 6.38 34.06 20.07
CA ALA A 4 4.98 33.96 19.65
C ALA A 4 4.58 32.50 19.39
N ILE A 5 5.46 31.73 18.76
CA ILE A 5 5.24 30.30 18.53
C ILE A 5 5.12 29.55 19.86
N ARG A 6 5.99 29.85 20.84
CA ARG A 6 5.89 29.25 22.19
C ARG A 6 4.58 29.59 22.89
N ALA A 7 4.15 30.85 22.87
CA ALA A 7 2.88 31.26 23.47
C ALA A 7 1.68 30.54 22.84
N CYS A 8 1.66 30.36 21.50
CA CYS A 8 0.60 29.62 20.83
C CYS A 8 0.59 28.13 21.20
N LEU A 9 1.76 27.53 21.41
CA LEU A 9 1.87 26.12 21.82
C LEU A 9 1.48 25.91 23.28
N GLU A 10 1.73 26.90 24.15
CA GLU A 10 1.29 26.94 25.54
C GLU A 10 -0.24 27.05 25.63
N ASP A 11 -0.84 27.97 24.86
CA ASP A 11 -2.30 28.16 24.81
C ASP A 11 -3.03 26.90 24.31
N ALA A 12 -2.44 26.19 23.35
CA ALA A 12 -2.94 24.92 22.84
C ALA A 12 -2.65 23.72 23.77
N GLY A 13 -1.92 23.91 24.88
CA GLY A 13 -1.60 22.86 25.86
C GLY A 13 -0.67 21.76 25.34
N VAL A 14 0.05 21.99 24.24
CA VAL A 14 0.89 20.99 23.55
C VAL A 14 2.37 21.08 23.89
N THR A 15 2.76 22.02 24.77
CA THR A 15 4.17 22.23 25.16
C THR A 15 4.84 20.98 25.71
N GLY A 16 4.12 20.19 26.51
CA GLY A 16 4.65 18.93 27.05
C GLY A 16 5.02 17.89 25.98
N LEU A 17 4.42 17.95 24.77
CA LEU A 17 4.84 17.11 23.64
C LEU A 17 6.09 17.66 22.96
N VAL A 18 6.23 18.98 22.88
CA VAL A 18 7.39 19.63 22.26
C VAL A 18 8.65 19.33 23.08
N ASP A 19 8.56 19.42 24.41
CA ASP A 19 9.68 19.10 25.31
C ASP A 19 10.07 17.61 25.26
N LYS A 20 9.08 16.72 25.06
CA LYS A 20 9.35 15.29 24.83
C LYS A 20 10.08 15.03 23.52
N LEU A 21 9.81 15.83 22.48
CA LEU A 21 10.45 15.70 21.17
C LEU A 21 11.85 16.32 21.14
N THR A 22 12.08 17.41 21.87
CA THR A 22 13.38 18.10 21.93
C THR A 22 14.35 17.46 22.92
N ALA A 23 13.85 16.72 23.93
CA ALA A 23 14.68 16.01 24.90
C ALA A 23 15.23 14.65 24.42
N SER A 24 14.89 14.20 23.20
CA SER A 24 15.38 12.93 22.68
C SER A 24 16.63 13.15 21.81
N PRO A 25 17.86 12.86 22.29
CA PRO A 25 18.98 12.71 21.39
C PRO A 25 18.79 11.42 20.60
N THR A 26 19.08 11.48 19.30
CA THR A 26 19.22 10.37 18.33
C THR A 26 19.22 8.98 18.98
N ALA A 27 18.03 8.38 19.10
CA ALA A 27 17.86 7.00 19.52
C ALA A 27 16.97 6.32 18.48
N GLU A 28 17.53 5.27 17.91
CA GLU A 28 16.95 4.35 16.95
C GLU A 28 15.53 3.97 17.38
N VAL A 29 14.57 4.13 16.47
CA VAL A 29 13.15 3.92 16.73
C VAL A 29 12.93 2.45 17.10
N GLN A 30 12.83 2.17 18.39
CA GLN A 30 12.21 0.96 18.89
C GLN A 30 10.71 1.09 18.64
N VAL A 31 10.23 0.33 17.65
CA VAL A 31 8.82 0.17 17.34
C VAL A 31 8.21 -0.70 18.42
N ASP A 32 7.54 -0.07 19.39
CA ASP A 32 6.64 -0.75 20.31
C ASP A 32 5.42 -1.25 19.55
N ALA A 33 5.08 -2.52 19.76
CA ALA A 33 3.99 -3.22 19.10
C ALA A 33 2.65 -2.79 19.71
N GLY A 34 2.17 -1.62 19.31
CA GLY A 34 0.82 -1.13 19.59
C GLY A 34 0.22 -0.54 18.32
N ASP A 35 -0.75 -1.25 17.75
CA ASP A 35 -1.53 -0.90 16.56
C ASP A 35 -2.08 0.54 16.62
N ASN A 36 -1.37 1.45 15.96
CA ASN A 36 -1.87 2.67 15.32
C ASN A 36 -0.70 3.28 14.53
N GLN A 37 -0.19 2.54 13.54
CA GLN A 37 0.79 3.09 12.61
C GLN A 37 0.10 4.21 11.82
N SER A 38 0.39 5.46 12.18
CA SER A 38 0.00 6.62 11.39
C SER A 38 0.53 6.41 9.96
N THR A 39 -0.38 6.21 9.00
CA THR A 39 0.01 6.08 7.60
C THR A 39 0.80 7.34 7.21
N PRO A 40 2.05 7.21 6.76
CA PRO A 40 2.85 8.35 6.35
C PRO A 40 2.09 9.21 5.35
N CYS A 41 2.00 10.50 5.63
CA CYS A 41 1.30 11.47 4.80
C CYS A 41 2.29 12.55 4.34
N HIS A 42 2.29 12.83 3.04
CA HIS A 42 3.11 13.84 2.39
C HIS A 42 2.24 15.00 1.93
N TYR A 43 2.73 16.24 2.03
CA TYR A 43 1.98 17.41 1.62
C TYR A 43 2.44 17.93 0.26
N TRP A 44 1.57 17.81 -0.76
CA TRP A 44 1.78 18.38 -2.09
C TRP A 44 0.46 18.57 -2.83
N GLY A 45 0.42 19.50 -3.79
CA GLY A 45 -0.83 19.86 -4.49
C GLY A 45 -1.90 20.42 -3.56
N GLY A 46 -1.50 21.05 -2.46
CA GLY A 46 -2.39 21.67 -1.46
C GLY A 46 -3.13 20.69 -0.55
N LYS A 47 -2.80 19.39 -0.57
CA LYS A 47 -3.47 18.34 0.22
C LYS A 47 -2.46 17.35 0.79
N PHE A 48 -2.87 16.63 1.84
CA PHE A 48 -2.13 15.46 2.33
C PHE A 48 -2.40 14.25 1.41
N ARG A 49 -1.33 13.50 1.16
CA ARG A 49 -1.24 12.42 0.16
C ARG A 49 -0.47 11.25 0.75
N ARG A 50 -0.79 10.03 0.33
CA ARG A 50 -0.16 8.81 0.86
C ARG A 50 1.20 8.46 0.25
N VAL A 51 1.61 9.19 -0.79
CA VAL A 51 2.89 9.00 -1.49
C VAL A 51 3.58 10.35 -1.71
N GLN A 52 4.88 10.34 -1.96
CA GLN A 52 5.66 11.53 -2.30
C GLN A 52 5.30 12.10 -3.68
N SER A 53 5.61 13.37 -3.93
CA SER A 53 5.27 14.08 -5.17
C SER A 53 6.00 13.55 -6.42
N ASP A 54 7.11 12.85 -6.23
CA ASP A 54 7.93 12.21 -7.25
C ASP A 54 7.66 10.69 -7.36
N PHE A 55 6.61 10.20 -6.70
CA PHE A 55 6.24 8.79 -6.76
C PHE A 55 6.06 8.30 -8.19
N ALA A 56 6.62 7.14 -8.47
CA ALA A 56 6.45 6.39 -9.71
C ALA A 56 6.16 4.93 -9.39
N LEU A 57 5.33 4.30 -10.23
CA LEU A 57 5.15 2.86 -10.17
C LEU A 57 6.46 2.17 -10.56
N PRO A 58 6.92 1.18 -9.78
CA PRO A 58 8.11 0.44 -10.13
C PRO A 58 7.86 -0.42 -11.37
N ASP A 59 8.83 -0.43 -12.27
CA ASP A 59 8.89 -1.40 -13.36
C ASP A 59 9.32 -2.75 -12.77
N CYS A 60 8.35 -3.64 -12.58
CA CYS A 60 8.53 -4.88 -11.83
C CYS A 60 7.61 -5.97 -12.36
N SER A 61 7.90 -7.22 -11.97
CA SER A 61 7.06 -8.36 -12.35
C SER A 61 5.67 -8.29 -11.73
N VAL A 62 4.69 -9.00 -12.31
CA VAL A 62 3.32 -9.10 -11.76
C VAL A 62 3.34 -9.58 -10.31
N ARG A 63 4.18 -10.55 -9.98
CA ARG A 63 4.38 -11.03 -8.59
C ARG A 63 4.84 -9.90 -7.67
N GLN A 64 5.83 -9.11 -8.08
CA GLN A 64 6.31 -7.99 -7.27
C GLN A 64 5.25 -6.89 -7.13
N MET A 65 4.49 -6.62 -8.19
CA MET A 65 3.37 -5.69 -8.14
C MET A 65 2.27 -6.19 -7.18
N TRP A 66 1.97 -7.48 -7.17
CA TRP A 66 1.08 -8.10 -6.17
C TRP A 66 1.59 -7.87 -4.74
N MET A 67 2.89 -8.08 -4.50
CA MET A 67 3.47 -7.84 -3.19
C MET A 67 3.33 -6.37 -2.75
N LEU A 68 3.52 -5.42 -3.67
CA LEU A 68 3.30 -4.00 -3.39
C LEU A 68 1.82 -3.65 -3.17
N TRP A 69 0.93 -4.35 -3.88
CA TRP A 69 -0.51 -4.24 -3.73
C TRP A 69 -0.98 -4.69 -2.34
N VAL A 70 -0.43 -5.78 -1.82
CA VAL A 70 -0.78 -6.34 -0.51
C VAL A 70 0.00 -5.72 0.65
N CYS A 71 1.31 -5.58 0.52
CA CYS A 71 2.17 -5.23 1.65
C CYS A 71 2.71 -3.80 1.59
N GLY A 72 2.59 -3.12 0.44
CA GLY A 72 3.20 -1.81 0.22
C GLY A 72 4.73 -1.89 0.18
N ASN A 73 5.37 -0.75 0.41
CA ASN A 73 6.82 -0.65 0.53
C ASN A 73 7.21 0.14 1.79
N LYS A 74 7.47 -0.60 2.87
CA LYS A 74 7.85 -0.03 4.17
C LYS A 74 9.13 0.79 4.10
N SER A 75 10.11 0.38 3.29
CA SER A 75 11.39 1.11 3.14
C SER A 75 11.19 2.49 2.52
N LYS A 76 10.21 2.62 1.64
CA LYS A 76 9.85 3.90 1.01
C LYS A 76 8.65 4.58 1.66
N GLN A 77 8.15 4.06 2.78
CA GLN A 77 6.96 4.56 3.47
C GLN A 77 5.70 4.61 2.57
N ILE A 78 5.61 3.70 1.60
CA ILE A 78 4.45 3.61 0.70
C ILE A 78 3.50 2.56 1.29
N PRO A 79 2.23 2.90 1.57
CA PRO A 79 1.26 1.92 2.03
C PRO A 79 0.93 0.91 0.92
N PRO A 80 0.25 -0.20 1.24
CA PRO A 80 -0.26 -1.11 0.22
C PRO A 80 -0.98 -0.37 -0.90
N HIS A 81 -0.70 -0.71 -2.16
CA HIS A 81 -1.25 0.06 -3.28
C HIS A 81 -2.79 0.04 -3.32
N ARG A 82 -3.45 -0.98 -2.77
CA ARG A 82 -4.92 -1.02 -2.60
C ARG A 82 -5.48 0.11 -1.74
N GLN A 83 -4.64 0.72 -0.93
CA GLN A 83 -4.98 1.84 -0.06
C GLN A 83 -4.69 3.20 -0.72
N LEU A 84 -4.16 3.23 -1.95
CA LEU A 84 -3.90 4.46 -2.70
C LEU A 84 -5.13 4.84 -3.54
N ASP A 85 -5.50 6.11 -3.52
CA ASP A 85 -6.51 6.67 -4.42
C ASP A 85 -5.80 7.23 -5.68
N GLY A 86 -6.49 7.29 -6.81
CA GLY A 86 -6.03 8.03 -7.99
C GLY A 86 -5.72 9.51 -7.68
N ARG A 87 -6.25 10.06 -6.59
CA ARG A 87 -5.89 11.39 -6.07
C ARG A 87 -4.48 11.44 -5.46
N ASP A 88 -3.95 10.31 -4.99
CA ASP A 88 -2.57 10.19 -4.48
C ASP A 88 -1.54 10.17 -5.61
N MET A 89 -1.95 10.03 -6.87
CA MET A 89 -1.02 9.92 -8.00
C MET A 89 -0.55 11.30 -8.50
N PRO A 90 0.77 11.55 -8.62
CA PRO A 90 1.29 12.86 -9.06
C PRO A 90 0.92 13.23 -10.50
N SER A 91 0.63 12.24 -11.36
CA SER A 91 0.30 12.46 -12.77
C SER A 91 -0.94 11.69 -13.20
N ARG A 92 -1.62 12.19 -14.25
CA ARG A 92 -2.79 11.53 -14.85
C ARG A 92 -2.43 10.14 -15.41
N LYS A 93 -1.20 9.95 -15.89
CA LYS A 93 -0.72 8.66 -16.39
C LYS A 93 -0.64 7.64 -15.24
N LEU A 94 -0.05 8.03 -14.12
CA LEU A 94 0.04 7.18 -12.92
C LEU A 94 -1.33 6.92 -12.31
N LYS A 95 -2.23 7.91 -12.31
CA LYS A 95 -3.62 7.72 -11.91
C LYS A 95 -4.29 6.59 -12.71
N LYS A 96 -4.21 6.64 -14.03
CA LYS A 96 -4.78 5.58 -14.89
C LYS A 96 -4.13 4.23 -14.64
N ALA A 97 -2.80 4.19 -14.48
CA ALA A 97 -2.08 2.95 -14.21
C ALA A 97 -2.46 2.33 -12.85
N ALA A 98 -2.60 3.16 -11.82
CA ALA A 98 -3.07 2.74 -10.51
C ALA A 98 -4.51 2.20 -10.59
N GLU A 99 -5.42 2.92 -11.26
CA GLU A 99 -6.80 2.47 -11.48
C GLU A 99 -6.85 1.14 -12.24
N SER A 100 -6.04 0.97 -13.29
CA SER A 100 -5.95 -0.30 -14.03
C SER A 100 -5.40 -1.44 -13.19
N ALA A 101 -4.38 -1.18 -12.36
CA ALA A 101 -3.84 -2.18 -11.44
C ALA A 101 -4.88 -2.57 -10.38
N SER A 102 -5.63 -1.59 -9.84
CA SER A 102 -6.73 -1.86 -8.92
C SER A 102 -7.76 -2.77 -9.55
N LEU A 103 -8.22 -2.47 -10.76
CA LEU A 103 -9.20 -3.30 -11.46
C LEU A 103 -8.70 -4.74 -11.65
N TYR A 104 -7.43 -4.92 -12.02
CA TYR A 104 -6.85 -6.25 -12.22
C TYR A 104 -6.90 -7.10 -10.95
N TYR A 105 -6.52 -6.54 -9.80
CA TYR A 105 -6.50 -7.27 -8.53
C TYR A 105 -7.85 -7.26 -7.78
N ASP A 106 -8.73 -6.30 -8.06
CA ASP A 106 -10.08 -6.23 -7.48
C ASP A 106 -11.02 -7.26 -8.10
N GLN A 107 -10.83 -7.63 -9.38
CA GLN A 107 -11.58 -8.72 -10.00
C GLN A 107 -11.38 -10.05 -9.25
N ASP A 108 -10.20 -10.22 -8.65
CA ASP A 108 -9.82 -11.40 -7.88
C ASP A 108 -10.16 -11.28 -6.38
N ARG A 109 -10.64 -10.10 -5.95
CA ARG A 109 -11.07 -9.83 -4.57
C ARG A 109 -12.31 -10.62 -4.17
N GLU A 110 -12.98 -11.30 -5.11
CA GLU A 110 -14.04 -12.24 -4.75
C GLU A 110 -13.52 -13.59 -4.25
N SER A 111 -12.24 -13.93 -4.50
CA SER A 111 -11.63 -15.15 -3.97
C SER A 111 -11.47 -15.08 -2.45
N CYS A 112 -11.88 -16.14 -1.74
CA CYS A 112 -11.87 -16.20 -0.28
C CYS A 112 -10.47 -15.94 0.33
N CYS A 113 -9.40 -16.40 -0.31
CA CYS A 113 -8.04 -16.19 0.17
C CYS A 113 -7.59 -14.73 0.09
N VAL A 114 -7.97 -14.02 -0.98
CA VAL A 114 -7.69 -12.58 -1.15
C VAL A 114 -8.55 -11.76 -0.19
N LYS A 115 -9.81 -12.16 0.04
CA LYS A 115 -10.69 -11.52 1.02
C LYS A 115 -10.12 -11.57 2.43
N GLU A 116 -9.68 -12.74 2.89
CA GLU A 116 -9.13 -12.87 4.26
C GLU A 116 -7.81 -12.12 4.43
N LEU A 117 -6.91 -12.19 3.44
CA LEU A 117 -5.65 -11.43 3.41
C LEU A 117 -5.89 -9.91 3.49
N THR A 118 -6.85 -9.41 2.71
CA THR A 118 -7.18 -7.97 2.70
C THR A 118 -7.98 -7.53 3.91
N ARG A 119 -8.82 -8.40 4.49
CA ARG A 119 -9.61 -8.12 5.70
C ARG A 119 -8.74 -7.99 6.95
N ASN A 120 -7.72 -8.83 7.07
CA ASN A 120 -6.82 -8.81 8.22
C ASN A 120 -5.74 -7.72 8.11
N ASP A 121 -5.79 -6.91 7.03
CA ASP A 121 -4.77 -5.93 6.65
C ASP A 121 -3.34 -6.48 6.78
N SER A 122 -3.18 -7.79 6.56
CA SER A 122 -1.93 -8.48 6.83
C SER A 122 -0.91 -8.03 5.80
N GLN A 123 0.03 -7.18 6.22
CA GLN A 123 1.19 -6.80 5.42
C GLN A 123 2.27 -7.89 5.49
N ASN A 124 1.86 -9.15 5.65
CA ASN A 124 2.75 -10.30 5.76
C ASN A 124 3.14 -10.76 4.36
N VAL A 125 4.44 -10.72 4.08
CA VAL A 125 5.01 -11.05 2.78
C VAL A 125 4.82 -12.54 2.45
N ASP A 126 4.99 -13.42 3.42
CA ASP A 126 4.89 -14.87 3.20
C ASP A 126 3.45 -15.29 2.91
N GLU A 127 2.49 -14.73 3.64
CA GLU A 127 1.06 -14.99 3.43
C GLU A 127 0.61 -14.47 2.06
N ALA A 128 1.00 -13.24 1.70
CA ALA A 128 0.71 -12.67 0.39
C ALA A 128 1.32 -13.51 -0.75
N MET A 129 2.50 -14.07 -0.54
CA MET A 129 3.18 -14.94 -1.50
C MET A 129 2.44 -16.28 -1.70
N GLN A 130 1.96 -16.89 -0.61
CA GLN A 130 1.19 -18.13 -0.68
C GLN A 130 -0.12 -17.93 -1.46
N VAL A 131 -0.85 -16.85 -1.17
CA VAL A 131 -2.06 -16.50 -1.91
C VAL A 131 -1.76 -16.30 -3.40
N PHE A 132 -0.66 -15.63 -3.73
CA PHE A 132 -0.25 -15.45 -5.13
C PHE A 132 0.04 -16.77 -5.84
N VAL A 133 0.74 -17.71 -5.19
CA VAL A 133 1.08 -19.01 -5.79
C VAL A 133 -0.18 -19.82 -6.09
N VAL A 134 -1.07 -19.95 -5.10
CA VAL A 134 -2.36 -20.65 -5.27
C VAL A 134 -3.17 -20.02 -6.41
N TYR A 135 -3.18 -18.69 -6.48
CA TYR A 135 -3.86 -17.96 -7.56
C TYR A 135 -3.22 -18.21 -8.93
N ALA A 136 -1.90 -18.06 -9.05
CA ALA A 136 -1.19 -18.26 -10.32
C ALA A 136 -1.43 -19.68 -10.87
N GLU A 137 -1.44 -20.69 -9.99
CA GLU A 137 -1.76 -22.06 -10.35
C GLU A 137 -3.20 -22.20 -10.86
N SER A 138 -4.19 -21.54 -10.23
CA SER A 138 -5.59 -21.60 -10.69
C SER A 138 -5.79 -20.99 -12.09
N VAL A 139 -5.13 -19.85 -12.36
CA VAL A 139 -5.20 -19.18 -13.67
C VAL A 139 -4.54 -20.00 -14.78
N ASP A 140 -3.48 -20.74 -14.47
CA ASP A 140 -2.80 -21.59 -15.45
C ASP A 140 -3.60 -22.88 -15.73
N ILE A 141 -4.31 -23.44 -14.74
CA ILE A 141 -5.19 -24.62 -14.92
C ILE A 141 -6.37 -24.29 -15.85
N ASP A 142 -6.98 -23.11 -15.74
CA ASP A 142 -8.12 -22.72 -16.58
C ASP A 142 -7.71 -22.53 -18.06
N LYS A 143 -6.46 -22.11 -18.34
CA LYS A 143 -5.94 -22.02 -19.71
C LYS A 143 -5.72 -23.38 -20.35
N GLU A 144 -5.25 -24.36 -19.58
CA GLU A 144 -5.05 -25.73 -20.11
C GLU A 144 -6.38 -26.43 -20.40
N GLN A 145 -7.39 -26.26 -19.54
CA GLN A 145 -8.73 -26.85 -19.74
C GLN A 145 -9.40 -26.26 -20.99
N ASN A 146 -9.29 -24.95 -21.20
CA ASN A 146 -9.87 -24.27 -22.37
C ASN A 146 -9.17 -24.63 -23.70
N THR A 147 -7.93 -25.15 -23.66
CA THR A 147 -7.21 -25.61 -24.85
C THR A 147 -7.55 -27.06 -25.21
N ARG A 148 -7.99 -27.88 -24.23
CA ARG A 148 -8.40 -29.27 -24.47
C ARG A 148 -9.86 -29.38 -24.94
N GLU A 149 -10.74 -28.49 -24.48
CA GLU A 149 -12.16 -28.50 -24.87
C GLU A 149 -12.41 -27.96 -26.29
N SER A 150 -11.46 -27.21 -26.88
CA SER A 150 -11.54 -26.76 -28.28
C SER A 150 -11.10 -27.81 -29.32
N ALA A 151 -10.62 -28.98 -28.89
CA ALA A 151 -10.13 -30.04 -29.78
C ALA A 151 -11.18 -31.14 -30.06
N ASP A 152 -12.28 -31.20 -29.30
CA ASP A 152 -13.30 -32.26 -29.42
C ASP A 152 -14.59 -31.78 -30.14
N ALA A 153 -14.58 -30.60 -30.76
CA ALA A 153 -15.73 -30.05 -31.50
C ALA A 153 -15.71 -30.32 -33.02
N ASP A 154 -14.83 -31.21 -33.51
CA ASP A 154 -14.78 -31.59 -34.93
C ASP A 154 -14.56 -33.11 -35.06
N THR A 155 -15.64 -33.88 -34.92
CA THR A 155 -15.77 -35.26 -35.42
C THR A 155 -17.23 -35.54 -35.77
#